data_AF-A0A318H906-F1
#
_entry.id   AF-A0A318H906-F1
#
_cell.length_a   1.000
_cell.length_b   1.000
_cell.length_c   1.000
_cell.angle_alpha   90.00
_cell.angle_beta   90.00
_cell.angle_gamma   90.00
#
_symmetry.space_group_name_H-M   'P 1'
#
loop_
_entity.id
_entity.type
_entity.pdbx_description
1 polymer ?
#
loop_
_entity_poly.entity_id
_entity_poly.type
_entity_poly.pdbx_seq_one_letter_code
_entity_poly.pdbx_strand_id
1 'polypeptide(L)'
;MTGAALAGLALKLLLVATALLLASLAARRSGHAMAGLLSGLPMVVGPVLGLLLLDGRAAQAQAMAAATLVCLPAMLLHSVVFAALAQRGGSWPRCMTGATLAFAMLATGLLTWRPPVGAAVLLALGLPSLATWGLQRQADRLQQALHRSGRVDTSTGAVAIPNGELGLRIVAAVALAATVLAGAPMGLPDTFSGALLALPIAGSVLPCFTLPRHGALATVRLLAGFARGLHGMVAYTTVMALGLDRAPPALVWPLGMAAAVLAAAGARRLGPNPCAHVGREGAA
;
A
#
# COMPACT_ATOMS: atom_id res chain seq x y z
N MET A 1 11.04 -20.29 -24.68
CA MET A 1 11.66 -20.00 -23.37
C MET A 1 12.26 -21.29 -22.84
N THR A 2 13.56 -21.33 -22.55
CA THR A 2 14.25 -22.55 -22.08
C THR A 2 13.83 -22.91 -20.65
N GLY A 3 13.90 -24.20 -20.29
CA GLY A 3 13.48 -24.69 -18.96
C GLY A 3 14.17 -23.98 -17.78
N ALA A 4 15.42 -23.55 -17.95
CA ALA A 4 16.16 -22.78 -16.95
C ALA A 4 15.57 -21.37 -16.70
N ALA A 5 15.05 -20.72 -17.74
CA ALA A 5 14.41 -19.40 -17.60
C ALA A 5 13.07 -19.50 -16.84
N LEU A 6 12.32 -20.60 -17.07
CA LEU A 6 11.09 -20.87 -16.33
C LEU A 6 11.36 -21.19 -14.86
N ALA A 7 12.40 -21.98 -14.56
CA ALA A 7 12.80 -22.27 -13.18
C ALA A 7 13.26 -21.01 -12.42
N GLY A 8 14.03 -20.13 -13.07
CA GLY A 8 14.46 -18.86 -12.50
C GLY A 8 13.28 -17.90 -12.21
N LEU A 9 12.30 -17.83 -13.10
CA LEU A 9 11.08 -17.03 -12.88
C LEU A 9 10.23 -17.60 -11.74
N ALA A 10 10.06 -18.93 -11.68
CA ALA A 10 9.31 -19.58 -10.61
C ALA A 10 9.92 -19.29 -9.23
N LEU A 11 11.24 -19.35 -9.10
CA LEU A 11 11.95 -19.02 -7.85
C LEU A 11 11.71 -17.55 -7.43
N LYS A 12 11.79 -16.62 -8.39
CA LYS A 12 11.53 -15.19 -8.15
C LYS A 12 10.10 -14.94 -7.65
N LEU A 13 9.12 -15.58 -8.29
CA LEU A 13 7.71 -15.47 -7.89
C LEU A 13 7.46 -16.11 -6.52
N LEU A 14 8.11 -17.24 -6.23
CA LEU A 14 8.04 -17.89 -4.92
C LEU A 14 8.63 -17.00 -3.82
N LEU A 15 9.72 -16.28 -4.09
CA LEU A 15 10.31 -15.34 -3.15
C LEU A 15 9.35 -14.18 -2.82
N VAL A 16 8.73 -13.60 -3.85
CA VAL A 16 7.70 -12.55 -3.67
C VAL A 16 6.52 -13.08 -2.87
N ALA A 17 6.02 -14.26 -3.21
CA ALA A 17 4.91 -14.91 -2.51
C ALA A 17 5.25 -15.16 -1.03
N THR A 18 6.47 -15.64 -0.74
CA THR A 18 6.93 -15.93 0.62
C THR A 18 7.09 -14.64 1.45
N ALA A 19 7.68 -13.60 0.86
CA ALA A 19 7.81 -12.30 1.52
C ALA A 19 6.43 -11.72 1.87
N LEU A 20 5.47 -11.78 0.94
CA LEU A 20 4.11 -11.34 1.17
C LEU A 20 3.38 -12.20 2.20
N LEU A 21 3.60 -13.52 2.19
CA LEU A 21 3.03 -14.45 3.16
C LEU A 21 3.51 -14.11 4.57
N LEU A 22 4.82 -13.97 4.77
CA LEU A 22 5.40 -13.63 6.07
C LEU A 22 4.90 -12.26 6.58
N ALA A 23 4.83 -11.26 5.70
CA ALA A 23 4.28 -9.95 6.03
C ALA A 23 2.79 -10.02 6.40
N SER A 24 2.01 -10.81 5.66
CA SER A 24 0.58 -11.01 5.92
C SER A 24 0.36 -11.77 7.23
N LEU A 25 1.19 -12.78 7.54
CA LEU A 25 1.18 -13.50 8.81
C LEU A 25 1.52 -12.57 9.99
N ALA A 26 2.51 -11.69 9.83
CA ALA A 26 2.84 -10.68 10.83
C ALA A 26 1.66 -9.72 11.11
N ALA A 27 0.81 -9.47 10.10
CA ALA A 27 -0.38 -8.64 10.22
C ALA A 27 -1.58 -9.32 10.88
N ARG A 28 -1.67 -10.67 10.86
CA ARG A 28 -2.85 -11.43 11.38
C ARG A 28 -3.20 -11.18 12.84
N ARG A 29 -2.20 -10.81 13.66
CA ARG A 29 -2.38 -10.61 15.11
C ARG A 29 -2.69 -9.16 15.51
N SER A 30 -2.89 -8.27 14.54
CA SER A 30 -2.97 -6.84 14.81
C SER A 30 -4.25 -6.25 14.22
N GLY A 31 -4.94 -5.35 14.95
CA GLY A 31 -6.22 -4.77 14.52
C GLY A 31 -6.17 -4.08 13.14
N HIS A 32 -7.33 -3.75 12.57
CA HIS A 32 -7.49 -3.25 11.20
C HIS A 32 -6.49 -2.13 10.80
N ALA A 33 -6.21 -1.17 11.69
CA ALA A 33 -5.26 -0.09 11.43
C ALA A 33 -3.80 -0.57 11.28
N MET A 34 -3.38 -1.61 12.01
CA MET A 34 -2.04 -2.17 11.86
C MET A 34 -1.94 -3.04 10.62
N ALA A 35 -2.99 -3.82 10.31
CA ALA A 35 -3.07 -4.56 9.05
C ALA A 35 -2.95 -3.61 7.85
N GLY A 36 -3.56 -2.44 7.94
CA GLY A 36 -3.38 -1.34 6.99
C GLY A 36 -1.94 -0.85 6.93
N LEU A 37 -1.35 -0.50 8.08
CA LEU A 37 0.03 0.01 8.14
C LEU A 37 1.04 -0.94 7.50
N LEU A 38 0.97 -2.23 7.82
CA LEU A 38 1.85 -3.24 7.25
C LEU A 38 1.60 -3.42 5.74
N SER A 39 0.34 -3.28 5.31
CA SER A 39 -0.04 -3.34 3.91
C SER A 39 0.45 -2.15 3.07
N GLY A 40 0.72 -1.01 3.70
CA GLY A 40 1.26 0.19 3.02
C GLY A 40 2.77 0.19 2.84
N LEU A 41 3.49 -0.76 3.44
CA LEU A 41 4.93 -0.90 3.27
C LEU A 41 5.29 -1.44 1.86
N PRO A 42 6.53 -1.26 1.38
CA PRO A 42 7.02 -1.81 0.11
C PRO A 42 7.23 -3.34 0.15
N MET A 43 6.24 -4.09 0.63
CA MET A 43 6.33 -5.56 0.79
C MET A 43 6.35 -6.31 -0.54
N VAL A 44 5.69 -5.77 -1.56
CA VAL A 44 5.70 -6.31 -2.93
C VAL A 44 6.71 -5.54 -3.79
N VAL A 45 6.61 -4.21 -3.77
CA VAL A 45 7.48 -3.31 -4.56
C VAL A 45 8.95 -3.52 -4.24
N GLY A 46 9.29 -3.68 -2.95
CA GLY A 46 10.67 -3.84 -2.47
C GLY A 46 11.39 -5.05 -3.05
N PRO A 47 10.85 -6.27 -2.87
CA PRO A 47 11.39 -7.47 -3.48
C PRO A 47 11.40 -7.43 -5.01
N VAL A 48 10.34 -6.91 -5.66
CA VAL A 48 10.28 -6.84 -7.13
C VAL A 48 11.39 -5.97 -7.69
N LEU A 49 11.61 -4.77 -7.14
CA LEU A 49 12.73 -3.93 -7.59
C LEU A 49 14.08 -4.54 -7.22
N GLY A 50 14.21 -5.19 -6.06
CA GLY A 50 15.42 -5.92 -5.68
C GLY A 50 15.80 -7.03 -6.68
N LEU A 51 14.81 -7.79 -7.15
CA LEU A 51 15.01 -8.81 -8.18
C LEU A 51 15.48 -8.22 -9.51
N LEU A 52 14.96 -7.05 -9.91
CA LEU A 52 15.46 -6.33 -11.09
C LEU A 52 16.94 -5.91 -10.92
N LEU A 53 17.34 -5.47 -9.73
CA LEU A 53 18.74 -5.14 -9.46
C LEU A 53 19.66 -6.36 -9.56
N LEU A 54 19.22 -7.51 -9.04
CA LEU A 54 19.96 -8.77 -9.15
C LEU A 54 20.11 -9.24 -10.61
N ASP A 55 19.16 -8.88 -11.47
CA ASP A 55 19.23 -9.11 -12.92
C ASP A 55 20.07 -8.05 -13.65
N GLY A 56 20.74 -7.13 -12.95
CA GLY A 56 21.53 -6.05 -13.55
C GLY A 56 20.69 -4.91 -14.15
N ARG A 57 19.38 -4.87 -13.91
CA ARG A 57 18.42 -3.92 -14.50
C ARG A 57 18.23 -2.68 -13.63
N ALA A 58 19.34 -2.05 -13.22
CA ALA A 58 19.33 -0.92 -12.28
C ALA A 58 18.58 0.31 -12.81
N ALA A 59 18.82 0.70 -14.07
CA ALA A 59 18.15 1.85 -14.69
C ALA A 59 16.62 1.67 -14.72
N GLN A 60 16.15 0.46 -15.03
CA GLN A 60 14.73 0.14 -15.01
C GLN A 60 14.15 0.16 -13.61
N ALA A 61 14.85 -0.41 -12.61
CA ALA A 61 14.41 -0.37 -11.22
C ALA A 61 14.26 1.08 -10.72
N GLN A 62 15.18 1.96 -11.12
CA GLN A 62 15.12 3.39 -10.82
C GLN A 62 13.94 4.09 -11.50
N ALA A 63 13.74 3.86 -12.81
CA ALA A 63 12.62 4.43 -13.56
C ALA A 63 11.27 3.99 -12.98
N MET A 64 11.16 2.72 -12.60
CA MET A 64 9.99 2.18 -11.93
C MET A 64 9.78 2.78 -10.55
N ALA A 65 10.83 2.92 -9.73
CA ALA A 65 10.75 3.58 -8.43
C ALA A 65 10.27 5.03 -8.54
N ALA A 66 10.80 5.78 -9.52
CA ALA A 66 10.40 7.16 -9.80
C ALA A 66 8.93 7.25 -10.25
N ALA A 67 8.49 6.36 -11.14
CA ALA A 67 7.09 6.29 -11.57
C ALA A 67 6.16 5.91 -10.42
N THR A 68 6.57 4.97 -9.55
CA THR A 68 5.80 4.62 -8.35
C THR A 68 5.69 5.82 -7.40
N LEU A 69 6.78 6.55 -7.15
CA LEU A 69 6.79 7.77 -6.32
C LEU A 69 5.79 8.82 -6.85
N VAL A 70 5.78 9.07 -8.17
CA VAL A 70 4.84 9.99 -8.83
C VAL A 70 3.39 9.53 -8.67
N CYS A 71 3.11 8.23 -8.61
CA CYS A 71 1.76 7.68 -8.49
C CYS A 71 1.23 7.57 -7.06
N LEU A 72 2.04 7.84 -6.02
CA LEU A 72 1.59 7.77 -4.62
C LEU A 72 0.38 8.65 -4.27
N PRO A 73 0.26 9.90 -4.79
CA PRO A 73 -0.96 10.69 -4.62
C PRO A 73 -2.22 9.98 -5.15
N ALA A 74 -2.11 9.28 -6.28
CA ALA A 74 -3.20 8.48 -6.83
C ALA A 74 -3.56 7.29 -5.93
N MET A 75 -2.56 6.66 -5.31
CA MET A 75 -2.76 5.57 -4.35
C MET A 75 -3.50 6.03 -3.07
N LEU A 76 -3.22 7.26 -2.61
CA LEU A 76 -3.95 7.88 -1.51
C LEU A 76 -5.37 8.25 -1.92
N LEU A 77 -5.54 8.82 -3.12
CA LEU A 77 -6.86 9.14 -3.66
C LEU A 77 -7.74 7.90 -3.78
N HIS A 78 -7.19 6.77 -4.24
CA HIS A 78 -7.88 5.47 -4.23
C HIS A 78 -8.44 5.15 -2.84
N SER A 79 -7.61 5.26 -1.81
CA SER A 79 -7.99 4.96 -0.43
C SER A 79 -9.10 5.90 0.07
N VAL A 80 -8.98 7.20 -0.19
CA VAL A 80 -9.98 8.20 0.22
C VAL A 80 -11.32 8.00 -0.50
N VAL A 81 -11.29 7.74 -1.82
CA VAL A 81 -12.50 7.49 -2.63
C VAL A 81 -13.18 6.20 -2.18
N PHE A 82 -12.43 5.12 -1.94
CA PHE A 82 -12.99 3.87 -1.43
C PHE A 82 -13.68 4.11 -0.09
N ALA A 83 -13.00 4.78 0.85
CA ALA A 83 -13.54 5.11 2.16
C ALA A 83 -14.81 5.98 2.07
N ALA A 84 -14.84 6.96 1.18
CA ALA A 84 -15.99 7.84 0.98
C ALA A 84 -17.20 7.09 0.40
N LEU A 85 -16.99 6.23 -0.60
CA LEU A 85 -18.05 5.41 -1.18
C LEU A 85 -18.59 4.37 -0.20
N ALA A 86 -17.71 3.76 0.60
CA ALA A 86 -18.08 2.81 1.65
C ALA A 86 -19.00 3.46 2.71
N GLN A 87 -18.67 4.68 3.15
CA GLN A 87 -19.47 5.44 4.11
C GLN A 87 -20.86 5.83 3.57
N ARG A 88 -21.01 5.92 2.24
CA ARG A 88 -22.29 6.20 1.56
C ARG A 88 -23.14 4.95 1.32
N GLY A 89 -22.78 3.80 1.90
CA GLY A 89 -23.49 2.54 1.68
C GLY A 89 -23.21 1.90 0.31
N GLY A 90 -22.06 2.24 -0.29
CA GLY A 90 -21.59 1.59 -1.51
C GLY A 90 -21.37 0.09 -1.30
N SER A 91 -21.74 -0.73 -2.30
CA SER A 91 -21.32 -2.13 -2.32
C SER A 91 -19.82 -2.21 -2.63
N TRP A 92 -19.15 -3.27 -2.17
CA TRP A 92 -17.70 -3.43 -2.37
C TRP A 92 -17.26 -3.29 -3.84
N PRO A 93 -18.00 -3.81 -4.86
CA PRO A 93 -17.56 -3.65 -6.25
C PRO A 93 -17.62 -2.20 -6.67
N ARG A 94 -18.70 -1.47 -6.33
CA ARG A 94 -18.83 -0.04 -6.66
C ARG A 94 -17.73 0.81 -6.04
N CYS A 95 -17.38 0.51 -4.78
CA CYS A 95 -16.28 1.19 -4.09
C CYS A 95 -14.95 0.93 -4.80
N MET A 96 -14.70 -0.33 -5.17
CA MET A 96 -13.51 -0.74 -5.91
C MET A 96 -13.42 -0.06 -7.27
N THR A 97 -14.48 -0.11 -8.07
CA THR A 97 -14.49 0.49 -9.41
C THR A 97 -14.27 2.00 -9.34
N GLY A 98 -14.97 2.70 -8.44
CA GLY A 98 -14.80 4.14 -8.25
C GLY A 98 -13.39 4.53 -7.80
N ALA A 99 -12.83 3.79 -6.84
CA ALA A 99 -11.48 4.03 -6.34
C ALA A 99 -10.40 3.73 -7.40
N THR A 100 -10.56 2.66 -8.18
CA THR A 100 -9.63 2.30 -9.26
C THR A 100 -9.70 3.30 -10.43
N LEU A 101 -10.89 3.80 -10.77
CA LEU A 101 -11.04 4.86 -11.77
C LEU A 101 -10.36 6.16 -11.30
N ALA A 102 -10.56 6.55 -10.04
CA ALA A 102 -9.91 7.72 -9.47
C ALA A 102 -8.37 7.58 -9.46
N PHE A 103 -7.87 6.39 -9.11
CA PHE A 103 -6.44 6.07 -9.24
C PHE A 103 -5.96 6.21 -10.68
N ALA A 104 -6.61 5.54 -11.63
CA ALA A 104 -6.20 5.53 -13.03
C ALA A 104 -6.20 6.94 -13.63
N MET A 105 -7.22 7.75 -13.32
CA MET A 105 -7.34 9.12 -13.81
C MET A 105 -6.22 10.02 -13.27
N LEU A 106 -5.95 9.96 -11.95
CA LEU A 106 -4.90 10.80 -11.36
C LEU A 106 -3.50 10.29 -11.72
N ALA A 107 -3.27 8.97 -11.72
CA ALA A 107 -1.98 8.38 -12.08
C ALA A 107 -1.61 8.70 -13.53
N THR A 108 -2.54 8.55 -14.48
CA THR A 108 -2.29 8.91 -15.88
C THR A 108 -1.99 10.40 -16.01
N GLY A 109 -2.77 11.28 -15.37
CA GLY A 109 -2.50 12.73 -15.37
C GLY A 109 -1.13 13.12 -14.80
N LEU A 110 -0.70 12.49 -13.70
CA LEU A 110 0.61 12.76 -13.10
C LEU A 110 1.77 12.22 -13.96
N LEU A 111 1.60 11.05 -14.57
CA LEU A 111 2.62 10.45 -15.44
C LEU A 111 2.75 11.17 -16.78
N THR A 112 1.68 11.76 -17.30
CA THR A 112 1.73 12.59 -18.52
C THR A 112 2.32 13.97 -18.22
N TRP A 113 1.99 14.57 -17.08
CA TRP A 113 2.54 15.86 -16.66
C TRP A 113 4.03 15.80 -16.34
N ARG A 114 4.52 14.65 -15.81
CA ARG A 114 5.93 14.42 -15.43
C ARG A 114 6.46 15.50 -14.46
N PRO A 115 5.92 15.59 -13.24
CA PRO A 115 6.38 16.58 -12.27
C PRO A 115 7.87 16.45 -11.96
N PRO A 116 8.57 17.55 -11.66
CA PRO A 116 9.96 17.48 -11.22
C PRO A 116 10.06 16.63 -9.95
N VAL A 117 11.15 15.87 -9.82
CA VAL A 117 11.28 14.86 -8.75
C VAL A 117 11.14 15.46 -7.35
N GLY A 118 11.60 16.71 -7.15
CA GLY A 118 11.44 17.43 -5.89
C GLY A 118 9.98 17.68 -5.53
N ALA A 119 9.14 18.05 -6.50
CA ALA A 119 7.71 18.21 -6.27
C ALA A 119 7.03 16.86 -5.96
N ALA A 120 7.41 15.80 -6.67
CA ALA A 120 6.91 14.46 -6.40
C ALA A 120 7.26 14.00 -4.98
N VAL A 121 8.50 14.21 -4.51
CA VAL A 121 8.94 13.90 -3.14
C VAL A 121 8.16 14.72 -2.11
N LEU A 122 8.01 16.04 -2.31
CA LEU A 122 7.28 16.91 -1.37
C LEU A 122 5.82 16.47 -1.21
N LEU A 123 5.14 16.21 -2.33
CA LEU A 123 3.77 15.69 -2.32
C LEU A 123 3.70 14.32 -1.64
N ALA A 124 4.62 13.43 -1.97
CA ALA A 124 4.68 12.08 -1.41
C ALA A 124 4.96 12.07 0.10
N LEU A 125 5.69 13.05 0.65
CA LEU A 125 5.95 13.16 2.09
C LEU A 125 4.74 13.71 2.87
N GLY A 126 4.06 14.75 2.34
CA GLY A 126 2.98 15.43 3.05
C GLY A 126 1.61 14.74 2.94
N LEU A 127 1.28 14.22 1.75
CA LEU A 127 -0.06 13.68 1.48
C LEU A 127 -0.44 12.46 2.32
N PRO A 128 0.46 11.49 2.62
CA PRO A 128 0.10 10.36 3.47
C PRO A 128 -0.34 10.81 4.87
N SER A 129 0.34 11.80 5.45
CA SER A 129 -0.06 12.39 6.75
C SER A 129 -1.43 13.07 6.68
N LEU A 130 -1.69 13.86 5.64
CA LEU A 130 -2.98 14.51 5.43
C LEU A 130 -4.12 13.50 5.23
N ALA A 131 -3.88 12.46 4.42
CA ALA A 131 -4.83 11.40 4.16
C ALA A 131 -5.12 10.58 5.42
N THR A 132 -4.09 10.22 6.20
CA THR A 132 -4.26 9.55 7.49
C THR A 132 -5.11 10.40 8.43
N TRP A 133 -4.80 11.68 8.58
CA TRP A 133 -5.58 12.60 9.41
C TRP A 133 -7.05 12.72 8.96
N GLY A 134 -7.28 12.87 7.66
CA GLY A 134 -8.63 12.94 7.09
C GLY A 134 -9.45 11.68 7.32
N LEU A 135 -8.84 10.51 7.09
CA LEU A 135 -9.47 9.20 7.31
C LEU A 135 -9.71 8.93 8.80
N GLN A 136 -8.81 9.36 9.70
CA GLN A 136 -9.01 9.26 11.14
C GLN A 136 -10.20 10.10 11.61
N ARG A 137 -10.28 11.35 11.18
CA ARG A 137 -11.43 12.21 11.49
C ARG A 137 -12.74 11.62 10.98
N GLN A 138 -12.73 10.98 9.81
CA GLN A 138 -13.89 10.26 9.29
C GLN A 138 -14.27 9.06 10.16
N ALA A 139 -13.28 8.27 10.59
CA ALA A 139 -13.51 7.15 11.51
C ALA A 139 -14.11 7.62 12.84
N ASP A 140 -13.58 8.69 13.43
CA ASP A 140 -14.06 9.23 14.70
C ASP A 140 -15.51 9.72 14.59
N ARG A 141 -15.85 10.45 13.52
CA ARG A 141 -17.23 10.90 13.26
C ARG A 141 -18.20 9.74 13.07
N LEU A 142 -17.78 8.71 12.33
CA LEU A 142 -18.60 7.52 12.08
C LEU A 142 -18.82 6.73 13.37
N GLN A 143 -17.77 6.57 14.19
CA GLN A 143 -17.85 5.92 15.49
C GLN A 143 -18.81 6.68 16.42
N GLN A 144 -18.71 8.01 16.51
CA GLN A 144 -19.64 8.83 17.29
C GLN A 144 -21.09 8.73 16.81
N ALA A 145 -21.32 8.61 15.50
CA ALA A 145 -22.66 8.39 14.95
C ALA A 145 -23.22 7.01 15.33
N LEU A 146 -22.38 5.98 15.30
CA LEU A 146 -22.76 4.62 15.69
C LEU A 146 -23.10 4.53 17.18
N HIS A 147 -22.28 5.11 18.06
CA HIS A 147 -22.54 5.18 19.50
C HIS A 147 -23.88 5.86 19.80
N ARG A 148 -24.17 7.00 19.15
CA ARG A 148 -25.46 7.69 19.30
C ARG A 148 -26.65 6.87 18.83
N SER A 149 -26.46 5.99 17.85
CA SER A 149 -27.51 5.08 17.35
C SER A 149 -27.70 3.80 18.18
N GLY A 150 -26.96 3.63 19.28
CA GLY A 150 -27.02 2.42 20.12
C GLY A 150 -26.47 1.16 19.46
N ARG A 151 -25.75 1.29 18.33
CA ARG A 151 -25.14 0.16 17.62
C ARG A 151 -23.80 -0.18 18.27
N VAL A 152 -23.62 -1.45 18.63
CA VAL A 152 -22.37 -1.97 19.21
C VAL A 152 -21.24 -1.92 18.18
N ASP A 153 -20.05 -1.46 18.59
CA ASP A 153 -18.85 -1.43 17.76
C ASP A 153 -18.32 -2.86 17.55
N THR A 154 -18.57 -3.44 16.37
CA THR A 154 -17.99 -4.74 15.96
C THR A 154 -16.59 -4.59 15.34
N SER A 155 -16.04 -3.37 15.27
CA SER A 155 -14.74 -3.10 14.65
C SER A 155 -13.57 -3.12 15.64
N THR A 156 -13.83 -3.34 16.92
CA THR A 156 -12.83 -3.62 17.96
C THR A 156 -12.72 -5.12 18.19
N GLY A 157 -11.76 -5.75 17.51
CA GLY A 157 -11.46 -7.18 17.65
C GLY A 157 -10.30 -7.62 16.76
N ALA A 158 -9.67 -8.75 17.09
CA ALA A 158 -8.63 -9.34 16.26
C ALA A 158 -9.18 -9.66 14.87
N VAL A 159 -8.51 -9.19 13.82
CA VAL A 159 -8.91 -9.43 12.43
C VAL A 159 -8.48 -10.83 12.04
N ALA A 160 -9.37 -11.81 12.18
CA ALA A 160 -9.13 -13.11 11.59
C ALA A 160 -9.14 -12.96 10.07
N ILE A 161 -7.96 -12.91 9.43
CA ILE A 161 -7.83 -12.95 7.97
C ILE A 161 -8.16 -14.37 7.52
N PRO A 162 -9.30 -14.62 6.83
CA PRO A 162 -9.63 -15.95 6.37
C PRO A 162 -8.76 -16.35 5.17
N ASN A 163 -8.52 -17.65 5.03
CA ASN A 163 -7.55 -18.20 4.09
C ASN A 163 -7.80 -17.77 2.62
N GLY A 164 -9.05 -17.58 2.21
CA GLY A 164 -9.40 -17.13 0.85
C GLY A 164 -8.96 -15.70 0.53
N GLU A 165 -8.92 -14.81 1.53
CA GLU A 165 -8.42 -13.44 1.36
C GLU A 165 -6.90 -13.41 1.19
N LEU A 166 -6.19 -14.28 1.93
CA LEU A 166 -4.76 -14.46 1.78
C LEU A 166 -4.41 -15.05 0.41
N GLY A 167 -5.18 -16.05 -0.04
CA GLY A 167 -5.03 -16.63 -1.39
C GLY A 167 -5.17 -15.59 -2.49
N LEU A 168 -6.20 -14.75 -2.44
CA LEU A 168 -6.41 -13.71 -3.45
C LEU A 168 -5.28 -12.67 -3.46
N ARG A 169 -4.76 -12.29 -2.29
CA ARG A 169 -3.60 -11.38 -2.19
C ARG A 169 -2.35 -11.95 -2.83
N ILE A 170 -2.07 -13.23 -2.57
CA ILE A 170 -0.92 -13.93 -3.14
C ILE A 170 -1.07 -14.01 -4.66
N VAL A 171 -2.25 -14.43 -5.15
CA VAL A 171 -2.52 -14.49 -6.59
C VAL A 171 -2.35 -13.12 -7.25
N ALA A 172 -2.93 -12.06 -6.68
CA ALA A 172 -2.82 -10.71 -7.23
C ALA A 172 -1.37 -10.18 -7.22
N ALA A 173 -0.61 -10.43 -6.14
CA ALA A 173 0.78 -10.00 -6.05
C ALA A 173 1.71 -10.78 -6.98
N VAL A 174 1.50 -12.09 -7.11
CA VAL A 174 2.23 -12.94 -8.05
C VAL A 174 1.90 -12.55 -9.49
N ALA A 175 0.63 -12.31 -9.82
CA ALA A 175 0.23 -11.84 -11.14
C ALA A 175 0.85 -10.47 -11.48
N LEU A 176 0.86 -9.54 -10.53
CA LEU A 176 1.52 -8.24 -10.69
C LEU A 176 3.03 -8.42 -10.91
N ALA A 177 3.70 -9.19 -10.06
CA ALA A 177 5.14 -9.44 -10.16
C ALA A 177 5.50 -10.10 -11.48
N ALA A 178 4.71 -11.09 -11.92
CA ALA A 178 4.89 -11.74 -13.23
C ALA A 178 4.74 -10.74 -14.38
N THR A 179 3.70 -9.90 -14.35
CA THR A 179 3.47 -8.85 -15.36
C THR A 179 4.64 -7.87 -15.43
N VAL A 180 5.15 -7.43 -14.29
CA VAL A 180 6.28 -6.50 -14.21
C VAL A 180 7.59 -7.15 -14.69
N LEU A 181 7.88 -8.37 -14.23
CA LEU A 181 9.11 -9.08 -14.59
C LEU A 181 9.12 -9.47 -16.07
N ALA A 182 7.96 -9.83 -16.63
CA ALA A 182 7.78 -10.18 -18.05
C ALA A 182 7.56 -8.96 -18.96
N GLY A 183 7.33 -7.77 -18.41
CA GLY A 183 6.95 -6.59 -19.18
C GLY A 183 8.04 -6.07 -20.13
N ALA A 184 9.32 -6.15 -19.73
CA ALA A 184 10.43 -5.70 -20.57
C ALA A 184 10.58 -6.49 -21.89
N PRO A 185 10.51 -7.85 -21.90
CA PRO A 185 10.45 -8.61 -23.14
C PRO A 185 9.32 -8.23 -24.10
N MET A 186 8.22 -7.65 -23.59
CA MET A 186 7.03 -7.29 -24.37
C MET A 186 7.03 -5.81 -24.82
N GLY A 187 8.11 -5.06 -24.55
CA GLY A 187 8.20 -3.64 -24.94
C GLY A 187 7.33 -2.70 -24.12
N LEU A 188 6.86 -3.11 -22.93
CA LEU A 188 6.06 -2.25 -22.06
C LEU A 188 6.92 -1.12 -21.46
N PRO A 189 6.47 0.14 -21.52
CA PRO A 189 7.19 1.26 -20.90
C PRO A 189 7.39 1.06 -19.40
N ASP A 190 8.57 1.41 -18.88
CA ASP A 190 8.90 1.29 -17.46
C ASP A 190 7.96 2.12 -16.56
N THR A 191 7.44 3.23 -17.09
CA THR A 191 6.44 4.06 -16.40
C THR A 191 5.14 3.31 -16.15
N PHE A 192 4.70 2.46 -17.08
CA PHE A 192 3.52 1.62 -16.91
C PHE A 192 3.77 0.54 -15.85
N SER A 193 4.93 -0.12 -15.91
CA SER A 193 5.32 -1.12 -14.90
C SER A 193 5.46 -0.50 -13.50
N GLY A 194 5.98 0.73 -13.39
CA GLY A 194 6.03 1.48 -12.14
C GLY A 194 4.66 1.95 -11.64
N ALA A 195 3.73 2.29 -12.55
CA ALA A 195 2.34 2.61 -12.21
C ALA A 195 1.58 1.36 -11.72
N LEU A 196 1.83 0.21 -12.34
CA LEU A 196 1.32 -1.09 -11.89
C LEU A 196 1.85 -1.44 -10.50
N LEU A 197 3.14 -1.20 -10.21
CA LEU A 197 3.68 -1.34 -8.86
C LEU A 197 3.05 -0.37 -7.85
N ALA A 198 2.59 0.81 -8.31
CA ALA A 198 1.83 1.75 -7.50
C ALA A 198 0.34 1.40 -7.40
N LEU A 199 -0.14 0.35 -8.05
CA LEU A 199 -1.50 -0.10 -7.88
C LEU A 199 -1.64 -0.72 -6.49
N PRO A 200 -2.54 -0.22 -5.63
CA PRO A 200 -2.59 -0.64 -4.23
C PRO A 200 -3.22 -2.02 -4.08
N ILE A 201 -2.53 -3.11 -4.45
CA ILE A 201 -3.07 -4.49 -4.29
C ILE A 201 -3.60 -4.68 -2.87
N ALA A 202 -2.80 -4.30 -1.87
CA ALA A 202 -3.20 -4.42 -0.48
C ALA A 202 -4.27 -3.39 -0.07
N GLY A 203 -4.22 -2.17 -0.61
CA GLY A 203 -5.24 -1.13 -0.41
C GLY A 203 -6.54 -1.34 -1.21
N SER A 204 -6.60 -2.37 -2.06
CA SER A 204 -7.77 -2.74 -2.86
C SER A 204 -8.38 -4.06 -2.38
N VAL A 205 -7.57 -5.11 -2.16
CA VAL A 205 -8.07 -6.43 -1.75
C VAL A 205 -8.60 -6.41 -0.30
N LEU A 206 -7.85 -5.81 0.63
CA LEU A 206 -8.18 -5.79 2.06
C LEU A 206 -9.53 -5.06 2.30
N PRO A 207 -9.79 -3.88 1.71
CA PRO A 207 -11.08 -3.21 1.85
C PRO A 207 -12.25 -3.96 1.22
N CYS A 208 -12.04 -4.70 0.12
CA CYS A 208 -13.09 -5.47 -0.54
C CYS A 208 -13.65 -6.59 0.35
N PHE A 209 -12.81 -7.19 1.21
CA PHE A 209 -13.25 -8.15 2.21
C PHE A 209 -13.67 -7.51 3.53
N THR A 210 -13.01 -6.41 3.91
CA THR A 210 -13.30 -5.71 5.17
C THR A 210 -14.66 -5.04 5.14
N LEU A 211 -15.06 -4.42 4.02
CA LEU A 211 -16.31 -3.67 3.93
C LEU A 211 -17.56 -4.57 4.13
N PRO A 212 -17.71 -5.72 3.45
CA PRO A 212 -18.88 -6.59 3.67
C PRO A 212 -18.89 -7.29 5.02
N ARG A 213 -17.73 -7.58 5.62
CA ARG A 213 -17.62 -8.37 6.87
C ARG A 213 -17.61 -7.53 8.14
N HIS A 214 -16.94 -6.39 8.11
CA HIS A 214 -16.66 -5.56 9.28
C HIS A 214 -17.20 -4.13 9.13
N GLY A 215 -17.81 -3.81 7.99
CA GLY A 215 -18.48 -2.53 7.74
C GLY A 215 -17.54 -1.36 7.44
N ALA A 216 -18.15 -0.20 7.22
CA ALA A 216 -17.43 1.00 6.78
C ALA A 216 -16.40 1.51 7.80
N LEU A 217 -16.69 1.44 9.10
CA LEU A 217 -15.76 1.93 10.14
C LEU A 217 -14.44 1.14 10.15
N ALA A 218 -14.51 -0.19 10.10
CA ALA A 218 -13.34 -1.05 10.01
C ALA A 218 -12.53 -0.76 8.74
N THR A 219 -13.21 -0.56 7.60
CA THR A 219 -12.58 -0.21 6.33
C THR A 219 -11.89 1.15 6.38
N VAL A 220 -12.48 2.18 6.99
CA VAL A 220 -11.85 3.49 7.14
C VAL A 220 -10.62 3.40 8.06
N ARG A 221 -10.71 2.69 9.19
CA ARG A 221 -9.56 2.46 10.10
C ARG A 221 -8.42 1.72 9.40
N LEU A 222 -8.76 0.72 8.59
CA LEU A 222 -7.83 -0.02 7.75
C LEU A 222 -7.12 0.92 6.75
N LEU A 223 -7.88 1.71 6.00
CA LEU A 223 -7.34 2.63 4.99
C LEU A 223 -6.53 3.77 5.60
N ALA A 224 -6.90 4.25 6.80
CA ALA A 224 -6.10 5.20 7.56
C ALA A 224 -4.74 4.60 7.96
N GLY A 225 -4.75 3.33 8.36
CA GLY A 225 -3.56 2.52 8.59
C GLY A 225 -2.69 2.41 7.34
N PHE A 226 -3.30 2.07 6.20
CA PHE A 226 -2.63 1.97 4.91
C PHE A 226 -1.96 3.28 4.51
N ALA A 227 -2.69 4.40 4.57
CA ALA A 227 -2.13 5.73 4.33
C ALA A 227 -0.93 6.03 5.25
N ARG A 228 -0.97 5.59 6.52
CA ARG A 228 0.17 5.74 7.43
C ARG A 228 1.36 4.87 7.01
N GLY A 229 1.11 3.64 6.58
CA GLY A 229 2.14 2.73 6.07
C GLY A 229 2.85 3.25 4.83
N LEU A 230 2.18 4.04 4.00
CA LEU A 230 2.75 4.61 2.79
C LEU A 230 3.95 5.53 3.02
N HIS A 231 4.15 6.07 4.23
CA HIS A 231 5.42 6.77 4.55
C HIS A 231 6.65 5.86 4.31
N GLY A 232 6.51 4.55 4.58
CA GLY A 232 7.56 3.59 4.26
C GLY A 232 7.76 3.40 2.75
N MET A 233 6.67 3.35 1.98
CA MET A 233 6.73 3.29 0.51
C MET A 233 7.39 4.55 -0.08
N VAL A 234 7.05 5.73 0.44
CA VAL A 234 7.64 7.02 0.04
C VAL A 234 9.15 7.01 0.29
N ALA A 235 9.57 6.63 1.50
CA ALA A 235 10.98 6.56 1.86
C ALA A 235 11.75 5.58 0.95
N TYR A 236 11.20 4.38 0.74
CA TYR A 236 11.80 3.38 -0.14
C TYR A 236 11.96 3.87 -1.57
N THR A 237 10.87 4.35 -2.18
CA THR A 237 10.88 4.80 -3.58
C THR A 237 11.74 6.04 -3.79
N THR A 238 11.81 6.94 -2.80
CA THR A 238 12.71 8.11 -2.83
C THR A 238 14.18 7.69 -2.81
N VAL A 239 14.56 6.78 -1.88
CA VAL A 239 15.94 6.26 -1.81
C VAL A 239 16.32 5.53 -3.09
N MET A 240 15.44 4.69 -3.63
CA MET A 240 15.67 3.98 -4.88
C MET A 240 15.79 4.91 -6.08
N ALA A 241 14.86 5.87 -6.22
CA ALA A 241 14.82 6.78 -7.37
C ALA A 241 16.00 7.76 -7.41
N LEU A 242 16.52 8.18 -6.26
CA LEU A 242 17.63 9.15 -6.17
C LEU A 242 19.00 8.50 -5.91
N GLY A 243 19.01 7.30 -5.32
CA GLY A 243 20.24 6.63 -4.87
C GLY A 243 20.89 5.76 -5.92
N LEU A 244 20.12 5.16 -6.84
CA LEU A 244 20.66 4.20 -7.82
C LEU A 244 21.65 4.83 -8.83
N ASP A 245 21.53 6.12 -9.13
CA ASP A 245 22.52 6.86 -9.94
C ASP A 245 23.80 7.23 -9.17
N ARG A 246 23.79 7.16 -7.83
CA ARG A 246 24.85 7.71 -6.97
C ARG A 246 25.62 6.67 -6.18
N ALA A 247 25.09 5.46 -6.07
CA ALA A 247 25.64 4.41 -5.22
C ALA A 247 25.33 3.03 -5.80
N PRO A 248 26.14 2.00 -5.46
CA PRO A 248 25.94 0.66 -5.98
C PRO A 248 24.58 0.08 -5.55
N PRO A 249 23.89 -0.67 -6.43
CA PRO A 249 22.58 -1.28 -6.13
C PRO A 249 22.54 -2.11 -4.85
N ALA A 250 23.64 -2.82 -4.56
CA ALA A 250 23.80 -3.64 -3.37
C ALA A 250 23.69 -2.86 -2.06
N LEU A 251 23.98 -1.55 -2.08
CA LEU A 251 23.85 -0.66 -0.93
C LEU A 251 22.48 0.04 -0.93
N VAL A 252 22.03 0.53 -2.09
CA VAL A 252 20.80 1.34 -2.20
C VAL A 252 19.56 0.53 -1.82
N TRP A 253 19.49 -0.73 -2.23
CA TRP A 253 18.33 -1.58 -1.95
C TRP A 253 18.08 -1.85 -0.45
N PRO A 254 19.06 -2.35 0.33
CA PRO A 254 18.87 -2.54 1.77
C PRO A 254 18.69 -1.21 2.51
N LEU A 255 19.36 -0.13 2.10
CA LEU A 255 19.14 1.20 2.67
C LEU A 255 17.71 1.68 2.45
N GLY A 256 17.16 1.50 1.25
CA GLY A 256 15.77 1.81 0.95
C GLY A 256 14.82 1.03 1.85
N MET A 257 15.07 -0.27 2.07
CA MET A 257 14.22 -1.10 2.91
C MET A 257 14.30 -0.70 4.39
N ALA A 258 15.50 -0.36 4.88
CA ALA A 258 15.69 0.18 6.22
C ALA A 258 14.96 1.52 6.39
N ALA A 259 15.09 2.43 5.42
CA ALA A 259 14.39 3.71 5.40
C ALA A 259 12.86 3.53 5.43
N ALA A 260 12.34 2.52 4.71
CA ALA A 260 10.92 2.19 4.72
C ALA A 260 10.42 1.82 6.12
N VAL A 261 11.14 0.93 6.80
CA VAL A 261 10.79 0.47 8.15
C VAL A 261 10.88 1.63 9.15
N LEU A 262 11.95 2.43 9.09
CA LEU A 262 12.13 3.59 9.97
C LEU A 262 11.05 4.65 9.77
N ALA A 263 10.72 4.99 8.53
CA ALA A 263 9.68 5.96 8.21
C ALA A 263 8.30 5.50 8.68
N ALA A 264 7.93 4.23 8.46
CA ALA A 264 6.67 3.68 8.96
C ALA A 264 6.62 3.60 10.48
N ALA A 265 7.74 3.25 11.14
CA ALA A 265 7.85 3.26 12.60
C ALA A 265 7.71 4.68 13.17
N GLY A 266 8.33 5.68 12.54
CA GLY A 266 8.18 7.10 12.89
C GLY A 266 6.74 7.57 12.74
N ALA A 267 6.12 7.31 11.58
CA ALA A 267 4.72 7.67 11.32
C ALA A 267 3.75 7.02 12.32
N ARG A 268 4.04 5.79 12.77
CA ARG A 268 3.27 5.12 13.83
C ARG A 268 3.38 5.83 15.18
N ARG A 269 4.56 6.32 15.55
CA ARG A 269 4.80 7.00 16.84
C ARG A 269 4.17 8.39 16.91
N LEU A 270 4.10 9.08 15.77
CA LEU A 270 3.55 10.44 15.67
C LEU A 270 2.02 10.46 15.50
N GLY A 271 1.40 9.34 15.12
CA GLY A 271 -0.06 9.24 15.01
C GLY A 271 -0.74 9.15 16.38
N PRO A 272 -1.95 9.72 16.55
CA PRO A 272 -2.67 9.63 17.82
C PRO A 272 -2.91 8.16 18.19
N ASN A 273 -2.51 7.79 19.41
CA ASN A 273 -2.70 6.44 19.95
C ASN A 273 -4.21 6.16 20.07
N PRO A 274 -4.73 5.10 19.42
CA PRO A 274 -6.14 4.72 19.55
C PRO A 274 -6.55 4.41 20.99
N CYS A 275 -5.60 4.04 21.85
CA CYS A 275 -5.85 3.67 23.25
C CYS A 275 -6.06 4.86 24.20
N ALA A 276 -5.86 6.11 23.78
CA ALA A 276 -6.00 7.25 24.68
C ALA A 276 -7.46 7.56 25.08
N HIS A 277 -8.45 7.03 24.34
CA HIS A 277 -9.87 7.29 24.60
C HIS A 277 -10.57 6.25 25.49
N VAL A 278 -9.95 5.10 25.77
CA VAL A 278 -10.59 4.04 26.59
C VAL A 278 -10.30 4.20 28.09
N GLY A 279 -9.28 4.96 28.46
CA GLY A 279 -8.83 5.09 29.86
C GLY A 279 -9.51 6.18 30.70
N ARG A 280 -10.49 6.93 30.16
CA ARG A 280 -11.01 8.13 30.83
C ARG A 280 -12.49 8.09 31.25
N GLU A 281 -13.21 7.02 30.94
CA GLU A 281 -14.64 6.86 31.32
C GLU A 281 -14.87 5.81 32.43
N GLY A 282 -13.81 5.25 33.02
CA GLY A 282 -13.90 4.29 34.14
C GLY A 282 -13.65 4.87 35.54
N ALA A 283 -13.59 6.20 35.67
CA ALA A 283 -13.33 6.88 36.94
C ALA A 283 -14.18 8.15 37.04
N ALA A 284 -15.50 7.98 37.14
CA ALA A 284 -16.44 8.96 37.67
C ALA A 284 -17.66 8.21 38.22
#